data_AF-A0A966L3C1-F1
#
_entry.id   AF-A0A966L3C1-F1
#
_cell.length_a   1.000
_cell.length_b   1.000
_cell.length_c   1.000
_cell.angle_alpha   90.00
_cell.angle_beta   90.00
_cell.angle_gamma   90.00
#
_symmetry.space_group_name_H-M   'P 1'
#
loop_
_entity.id
_entity.type
_entity.pdbx_description
1 polymer ?
#
loop_
_entity_poly.entity_id
_entity_poly.type
_entity_poly.pdbx_seq_one_letter_code
_entity_poly.pdbx_strand_id
1 'polypeptide(L)' 'MIGELLCKLRGHKVDRNRVWHDGLDHRTSCERCMQPLIKQSREWRAFDTDSDTDLRRKPHPRYDRANA' A
#
# COMPACT_ATOMS: atom_id res chain seq x y z
N MET A 1 3.78 9.76 -16.73
CA MET A 1 3.85 10.42 -15.41
C MET A 1 2.77 11.49 -15.23
N ILE A 2 1.48 11.12 -15.30
CA ILE A 2 0.36 12.05 -15.01
C ILE A 2 -0.43 11.53 -13.79
N GLY A 3 -0.54 10.21 -13.65
CA GLY A 3 -1.23 9.55 -12.54
C GLY A 3 -0.65 9.84 -11.15
N GLU A 4 0.67 9.88 -11.00
CA GLU A 4 1.33 10.25 -9.73
C GLU A 4 1.06 11.70 -9.33
N LEU A 5 1.13 12.63 -10.27
CA LEU A 5 0.87 14.05 -10.01
C LEU A 5 -0.59 14.29 -9.60
N LEU A 6 -1.52 13.62 -10.28
CA LEU A 6 -2.94 13.63 -9.92
C LEU A 6 -3.21 13.03 -8.55
N CYS A 7 -2.52 11.95 -8.17
CA CYS A 7 -2.69 11.34 -6.85
C CYS A 7 -2.09 12.20 -5.74
N LYS A 8 -0.98 12.92 -6.00
CA LYS A 8 -0.45 13.91 -5.05
C LYS A 8 -1.42 15.08 -4.82
N LEU A 9 -2.14 15.53 -5.85
CA LEU A 9 -3.06 16.67 -5.76
C LEU A 9 -4.47 16.29 -5.25
N ARG A 10 -5.02 15.14 -5.67
CA ARG A 10 -6.39 14.70 -5.32
C ARG A 10 -6.44 13.60 -4.26
N GLY A 11 -5.29 13.10 -3.81
CA GLY A 11 -5.19 11.93 -2.96
C GLY A 11 -5.19 10.61 -3.73
N HIS A 12 -4.59 9.59 -3.11
CA HIS A 12 -4.52 8.25 -3.67
C HIS A 12 -5.89 7.56 -3.62
N LYS A 13 -6.23 6.85 -4.70
CA LYS A 13 -7.44 6.03 -4.75
C LYS A 13 -7.12 4.63 -4.24
N VAL A 14 -7.59 4.32 -3.03
CA VAL A 14 -7.37 3.04 -2.36
C VAL A 14 -8.06 1.89 -3.11
N ASP A 15 -7.31 0.85 -3.47
CA ASP A 15 -7.88 -0.42 -3.90
C ASP A 15 -8.42 -1.17 -2.67
N ARG A 16 -9.74 -1.09 -2.45
CA ARG A 16 -10.41 -1.77 -1.33
C ARG A 16 -10.54 -3.28 -1.54
N ASN A 17 -10.40 -3.76 -2.77
CA ASN A 17 -10.53 -5.18 -3.12
C ASN A 17 -9.21 -5.94 -2.88
N ARG A 18 -8.08 -5.24 -2.84
CA ARG A 18 -6.75 -5.79 -2.60
C ARG A 18 -6.12 -5.32 -1.29
N VAL A 19 -6.95 -5.05 -0.27
CA VAL A 19 -6.45 -4.77 1.07
C VAL A 19 -6.01 -6.06 1.74
N TRP A 20 -4.81 -6.05 2.35
CA TRP A 20 -4.34 -7.14 3.21
C TRP A 20 -3.78 -6.60 4.51
N HIS A 21 -3.72 -7.43 5.54
CA HIS A 21 -3.06 -7.12 6.80
C HIS A 21 -1.64 -7.72 6.77
N ASP A 22 -0.62 -6.90 6.96
CA ASP A 22 0.78 -7.34 6.94
C ASP A 22 1.29 -7.79 8.32
N GLY A 23 0.41 -7.88 9.32
CA GLY A 23 0.78 -8.24 10.69
C GLY A 23 1.00 -7.03 11.60
N LEU A 24 1.15 -5.82 11.04
CA LEU A 24 1.16 -4.56 11.80
C LEU A 24 -0.01 -3.67 11.41
N ASP A 25 -0.15 -3.41 10.10
CA ASP A 25 -1.15 -2.50 9.56
C ASP A 25 -1.86 -3.12 8.35
N HIS A 26 -2.92 -2.44 7.90
CA HIS A 26 -3.52 -2.76 6.61
C HIS A 26 -2.74 -2.07 5.48
N ARG A 27 -2.42 -2.82 4.43
CA ARG A 27 -1.74 -2.34 3.23
C ARG A 27 -2.59 -2.60 1.99
N THR A 28 -2.33 -1.80 0.96
CA THR A 28 -2.95 -1.90 -0.36
C THR A 28 -2.10 -1.13 -1.39
N SER A 29 -2.58 -1.01 -2.63
CA SER A 29 -2.01 -0.18 -3.68
C SER A 29 -3.03 0.85 -4.19
N CYS A 30 -2.55 1.95 -4.75
CA CYS A 30 -3.40 2.91 -5.43
C CYS A 30 -3.90 2.34 -6.78
N GLU A 31 -5.20 2.38 -7.06
CA GLU A 31 -5.75 1.89 -8.34
C GLU A 31 -5.29 2.72 -9.56
N ARG A 32 -4.83 3.97 -9.34
CA ARG A 32 -4.46 4.90 -10.41
C ARG A 32 -2.96 4.87 -10.73
N CYS A 33 -2.13 4.97 -9.69
CA CYS A 33 -0.67 5.08 -9.84
C CYS A 33 0.06 3.82 -9.35
N MET A 34 -0.66 2.80 -8.87
CA MET A 34 -0.10 1.56 -8.30
C MET A 34 0.81 1.76 -7.08
N GLN A 35 0.93 2.98 -6.56
CA GLN A 35 1.77 3.28 -5.42
C GLN A 35 1.31 2.52 -4.18
N PRO A 36 2.23 1.90 -3.41
CA PRO A 36 1.89 1.19 -2.19
C PRO A 36 1.34 2.17 -1.14
N LEU A 37 0.26 1.77 -0.48
CA LEU A 37 -0.43 2.53 0.55
C LEU A 37 -0.48 1.73 1.85
N ILE A 38 -0.49 2.44 2.97
CA ILE A 38 -0.62 1.90 4.32
C ILE A 38 -1.73 2.64 5.06
N LYS A 39 -2.49 1.90 5.85
CA LYS A 39 -3.53 2.46 6.71
C LYS A 39 -2.94 2.78 8.07
N GLN A 40 -2.74 4.07 8.33
CA GLN A 40 -2.31 4.56 9.62
C GLN A 40 -3.53 5.08 10.38
N SER A 41 -3.85 4.44 11.51
CA SER A 41 -5.04 4.74 12.31
C SER A 41 -6.35 4.63 11.51
N ARG A 42 -6.82 5.74 10.91
CA ARG A 42 -8.06 5.81 10.12
C ARG A 42 -7.86 6.30 8.69
N GLU A 43 -6.64 6.71 8.32
CA GLU A 43 -6.35 7.29 7.02
C GLU A 43 -5.40 6.40 6.22
N TRP A 44 -5.55 6.47 4.89
CA TRP A 44 -4.65 5.81 3.96
C TRP A 44 -3.62 6.82 3.49
N ARG A 45 -2.35 6.48 3.66
CA ARG A 45 -1.24 7.28 3.14
C ARG A 45 -0.30 6.44 2.30
N ALA A 46 0.59 7.10 1.58
CA ALA A 46 1.68 6.41 0.89
C ALA A 46 2.54 5.64 1.90
N PHE A 47 2.91 4.42 1.53
CA PHE A 47 3.91 3.65 2.26
C PHE A 47 5.26 4.32 2.07
N ASP A 48 5.89 4.69 3.17
CA ASP A 48 7.23 5.24 3.19
C ASP A 48 8.22 4.12 3.50
N THR A 49 9.06 3.76 2.54
CA THR A 49 10.03 2.68 2.71
C THR A 49 11.03 2.98 3.84
N ASP A 50 11.34 4.24 4.14
CA ASP A 50 12.30 4.58 5.19
C ASP A 50 11.69 4.40 6.59
N SER A 51 10.47 4.91 6.76
CA SER A 51 9.79 4.94 8.07
C SER A 51 8.90 3.72 8.36
N ASP A 52 8.33 3.09 7.33
CA ASP A 52 7.39 1.99 7.47
C ASP A 52 8.00 0.62 7.23
N THR A 53 9.25 0.53 6.78
CA THR A 53 9.91 -0.78 6.67
C THR A 53 10.18 -1.34 8.05
N ASP A 54 9.51 -2.45 8.38
CA ASP A 54 9.69 -3.18 9.64
C ASP A 54 9.78 -4.68 9.30
N LEU A 55 10.77 -5.35 9.89
CA LEU A 55 11.05 -6.78 9.68
C LEU A 55 9.88 -7.69 10.08
N ARG A 56 8.96 -7.22 10.90
CA ARG A 56 7.76 -7.95 11.34
C ARG A 56 6.64 -7.92 10.30
N ARG A 57 6.72 -7.03 9.30
CA ARG A 57 5.71 -6.94 8.23
C ARG A 57 5.82 -8.16 7.33
N LYS A 58 4.69 -8.82 7.15
CA LYS A 58 4.53 -10.00 6.30
C LYS A 58 4.23 -9.59 4.86
N PRO A 59 4.71 -10.36 3.87
CA PRO A 59 4.40 -10.12 2.47
C PRO A 59 2.90 -10.28 2.20
N HIS A 60 2.44 -9.77 1.06
CA HIS A 60 1.07 -9.96 0.62
C HIS A 60 0.79 -11.48 0.46
N PRO A 61 -0.27 -12.03 1.09
CA PRO A 61 -0.49 -13.48 1.17
C PRO A 61 -0.68 -14.16 -0.19
N ARG A 62 -1.17 -13.42 -1.21
CA ARG A 62 -1.28 -13.91 -2.59
C ARG A 62 -0.02 -13.78 -3.46
N TYR A 63 0.94 -12.93 -3.10
CA TYR A 63 2.18 -12.77 -3.88
C TYR A 63 3.31 -13.69 -3.38
N ASP A 64 3.16 -14.26 -2.19
CA ASP A 64 4.10 -15.25 -1.63
C ASP A 64 4.08 -16.61 -2.37
N ARG A 65 3.15 -16.78 -3.33
CA ARG A 65 3.07 -17.99 -4.18
C ARG A 65 3.95 -17.95 -5.44
N ALA A 66 4.70 -16.87 -5.68
CA ALA A 66 5.51 -16.74 -6.88
C ALA A 66 6.96 -17.27 -6.75
N ASN A 67 7.30 -17.95 -5.65
CA ASN A 67 8.65 -18.49 -5.44
C ASN A 67 8.65 -19.85 -4.72
N ALA A 68 7.74 -20.74 -5.11
CA ALA A 68 7.71 -22.15 -4.69
C ALA A 68 7.90 -23.06 -5.91
#